data_AF-A0A8T4NZA6-F1
#
_entry.id   AF-A0A8T4NZA6-F1
#
_cell.length_a   1.000
_cell.length_b   1.000
_cell.length_c   1.000
_cell.angle_alpha   90.00
_cell.angle_beta   90.00
_cell.angle_gamma   90.00
#
_symmetry.space_group_name_H-M   'P 1'
#
loop_
_entity.id
_entity.type
_entity.pdbx_description
1 polymer ?
#
loop_
_entity_poly.entity_id
_entity_poly.type
_entity_poly.pdbx_seq_one_letter_code
_entity_poly.pdbx_strand_id
1 'polypeptide(L)'
;KNNGQIGLSNIQITAIPNETGITVRPERAAIPYLDVNREQTVDFAFETSNATRSYSISIRAESMNPSLTELAYVYINAGTGSITSNKTIIIERIKFVKDLFKENPECLELNEIIKQAEESLSEGRLEKSMALTETAINACKDLVTSKGKILKIPGKAPYTKAQFTAFIAAISILIISITSLLWHAYYTKKQRKKKEKVIMFKKLKH
;
A
#
# COMPACT_ATOMS: atom_id res chain seq x y z
N LYS A 1 -12.65 -16.32 27.70
CA LYS A 1 -14.11 -16.07 27.52
C LYS A 1 -14.89 -17.33 27.87
N ASN A 2 -16.03 -17.23 28.56
CA ASN A 2 -16.94 -18.35 28.77
C ASN A 2 -17.96 -18.40 27.61
N ASN A 3 -17.84 -19.38 26.72
CA ASN A 3 -18.76 -19.65 25.61
C ASN A 3 -19.72 -20.82 25.89
N GLY A 4 -19.70 -21.35 27.12
CA GLY A 4 -20.59 -22.42 27.55
C GLY A 4 -22.00 -21.93 27.87
N GLN A 5 -22.83 -22.85 28.38
CA GLN A 5 -24.22 -22.57 28.75
C GLN A 5 -24.40 -22.25 30.24
N ILE A 6 -23.35 -22.41 31.05
CA ILE A 6 -23.36 -22.19 32.50
C ILE A 6 -22.15 -21.36 32.95
N GLY A 7 -22.30 -20.66 34.07
CA GLY A 7 -21.21 -19.91 34.70
C GLY A 7 -20.11 -20.83 35.22
N LEU A 8 -18.86 -20.35 35.15
CA LEU A 8 -17.68 -21.04 35.66
C LEU A 8 -17.28 -20.45 37.01
N SER A 9 -16.99 -21.29 38.00
CA SER A 9 -16.59 -20.85 39.34
C SER A 9 -15.21 -21.39 39.70
N ASN A 10 -14.49 -20.63 40.53
CA ASN A 10 -13.16 -20.95 41.06
C ASN A 10 -12.18 -21.40 39.96
N ILE A 11 -12.01 -20.56 38.94
CA ILE A 11 -11.08 -20.85 37.85
C ILE A 11 -9.66 -20.57 38.35
N GLN A 12 -8.81 -21.58 38.37
CA GLN A 12 -7.38 -21.45 38.67
C GLN A 12 -6.59 -21.32 37.37
N ILE A 13 -5.61 -20.44 37.36
CA ILE A 13 -4.77 -20.15 36.21
C ILE A 13 -3.32 -20.45 36.58
N THR A 14 -2.70 -21.34 35.81
CA THR A 14 -1.31 -21.73 35.99
C THR A 14 -0.56 -21.64 34.66
N ALA A 15 0.71 -21.27 34.71
CA ALA A 15 1.59 -21.26 33.56
C ALA A 15 2.77 -22.19 33.82
N ILE A 16 2.98 -23.15 32.91
CA ILE A 16 3.99 -24.20 33.04
C ILE A 16 4.94 -24.04 31.85
N PRO A 17 6.16 -23.52 32.06
CA PRO A 17 7.18 -23.48 31.02
C PRO A 17 7.74 -24.89 30.76
N ASN A 18 8.01 -25.20 29.50
CA ASN A 18 8.58 -26.50 29.11
C ASN A 18 10.10 -26.58 29.35
N GLU A 19 10.76 -25.43 29.50
CA GLU A 19 12.21 -25.32 29.65
C GLU A 19 12.58 -24.45 30.85
N THR A 20 13.78 -24.67 31.38
CA THR A 20 14.33 -23.84 32.45
C THR A 20 14.84 -22.50 31.91
N GLY A 21 14.93 -21.50 32.78
CA GLY A 21 15.43 -20.15 32.42
C GLY A 21 14.37 -19.15 32.00
N ILE A 22 13.09 -19.47 32.17
CA ILE A 22 11.97 -18.52 32.10
C ILE A 22 11.07 -18.69 33.32
N THR A 23 10.69 -17.57 33.93
CA THR A 23 9.72 -17.48 35.02
C THR A 23 8.48 -16.79 34.49
N VAL A 24 7.32 -17.40 34.72
CA VAL A 24 6.03 -16.88 34.26
C VAL A 24 5.14 -16.66 35.46
N ARG A 25 4.60 -15.45 35.61
CA ARG A 25 3.74 -15.09 36.73
C ARG A 25 2.45 -14.44 36.21
N PRO A 26 1.28 -15.03 36.45
CA PRO A 26 0.03 -14.31 36.22
C PRO A 26 -0.12 -13.20 37.26
N GLU A 27 -0.63 -12.04 36.86
CA GLU A 27 -1.01 -10.98 37.81
C GLU A 27 -2.12 -11.47 38.75
N ARG A 28 -2.99 -12.36 38.25
CA ARG A 28 -4.05 -13.00 39.01
C ARG A 28 -4.09 -14.50 38.75
N ALA A 29 -3.88 -15.30 39.79
CA ALA A 29 -3.88 -16.77 39.68
C ALA A 29 -5.28 -17.40 39.76
N ALA A 30 -6.33 -16.63 40.08
CA ALA A 30 -7.68 -17.16 40.21
C ALA A 30 -8.78 -16.17 39.76
N ILE A 31 -9.81 -16.69 39.10
CA ILE A 31 -11.04 -15.96 38.78
C ILE A 31 -12.18 -16.62 39.56
N PRO A 32 -12.77 -15.93 40.56
CA PRO A 32 -13.80 -16.53 41.42
C PRO A 32 -15.04 -16.98 40.64
N TYR A 33 -15.47 -16.18 39.67
CA TYR A 33 -16.64 -16.46 38.86
C TYR A 33 -16.55 -15.81 37.47
N LEU A 34 -16.99 -16.51 36.45
CA LEU A 34 -17.09 -16.03 35.07
C LEU A 34 -18.44 -16.44 34.47
N ASP A 35 -19.31 -15.46 34.32
CA ASP A 35 -20.66 -15.66 33.80
C ASP A 35 -20.68 -16.04 32.31
N VAL A 36 -21.82 -16.55 31.85
CA VAL A 36 -22.03 -16.96 30.45
C VAL A 36 -21.81 -15.78 29.50
N ASN A 37 -21.10 -16.02 28.40
CA ASN A 37 -20.71 -15.02 27.40
C ASN A 37 -19.83 -13.86 27.92
N ARG A 38 -19.34 -13.93 29.16
CA ARG A 38 -18.40 -12.95 29.70
C ARG A 38 -16.95 -13.33 29.43
N GLU A 39 -16.12 -12.31 29.39
CA GLU A 39 -14.68 -12.41 29.18
C GLU A 39 -13.96 -11.64 30.27
N GLN A 40 -12.85 -12.21 30.71
CA GLN A 40 -11.88 -11.57 31.59
C GLN A 40 -10.50 -11.80 30.99
N THR A 41 -9.70 -10.74 30.99
CA THR A 41 -8.30 -10.77 30.60
C THR A 41 -7.45 -10.91 31.86
N VAL A 42 -6.41 -11.73 31.78
CA VAL A 42 -5.40 -11.86 32.83
C VAL A 42 -4.05 -11.61 32.19
N ASP A 43 -3.32 -10.64 32.74
CA ASP A 43 -1.99 -10.30 32.28
C ASP A 43 -0.95 -11.22 32.90
N PHE A 44 0.10 -11.50 32.14
CA PHE A 44 1.21 -12.36 32.55
C PHE A 44 2.53 -11.60 32.43
N ALA A 45 3.34 -11.68 33.48
CA ALA A 45 4.72 -11.24 33.48
C ALA A 45 5.65 -12.41 33.14
N PHE A 46 6.53 -12.19 32.17
CA PHE A 46 7.53 -13.15 31.72
C PHE A 46 8.92 -12.60 32.02
N GLU A 47 9.69 -13.32 32.84
CA GLU A 47 11.08 -12.98 33.17
C GLU A 47 11.99 -14.10 32.65
N THR A 48 12.87 -13.77 31.72
CA THR A 48 13.85 -14.73 31.17
C THR A 48 15.25 -14.43 31.68
N SER A 49 16.03 -15.47 31.97
CA SER A 49 17.46 -15.36 32.26
C SER A 49 18.33 -15.42 31.00
N ASN A 50 17.76 -15.80 29.85
CA ASN A 50 18.48 -15.89 28.57
C ASN A 50 17.68 -15.20 27.45
N ALA A 51 18.24 -14.10 26.94
CA ALA A 51 17.59 -13.20 25.99
C ALA A 51 17.75 -13.60 24.51
N THR A 52 18.19 -14.83 24.22
CA THR A 52 18.35 -15.35 22.84
C THR A 52 17.70 -16.72 22.60
N ARG A 53 16.86 -17.18 23.53
CA ARG A 53 16.25 -18.52 23.49
C ARG A 53 14.74 -18.46 23.26
N SER A 54 14.24 -19.45 22.55
CA SER A 54 12.80 -19.68 22.38
C SER A 54 12.26 -20.53 23.52
N TYR A 55 11.11 -20.13 24.06
CA TYR A 55 10.42 -20.82 25.14
C TYR A 55 9.01 -21.18 24.71
N SER A 56 8.59 -22.40 25.04
CA SER A 56 7.20 -22.84 24.94
C SER A 56 6.60 -22.91 26.34
N ILE A 57 5.44 -22.27 26.52
CA ILE A 57 4.75 -22.16 27.80
C ILE A 57 3.33 -22.68 27.61
N SER A 58 2.90 -23.58 28.48
CA SER A 58 1.51 -24.01 28.54
C SER A 58 0.76 -23.25 29.63
N ILE A 59 -0.30 -22.55 29.26
CA ILE A 59 -1.21 -21.88 30.18
C ILE A 59 -2.38 -22.83 30.39
N ARG A 60 -2.66 -23.17 31.65
CA ARG A 60 -3.75 -24.04 32.07
C ARG A 60 -4.75 -23.23 32.87
N ALA A 61 -6.01 -23.27 32.44
CA ALA A 61 -7.15 -22.73 33.16
C ALA A 61 -8.04 -23.90 33.62
N GLU A 62 -8.28 -24.03 34.92
CA GLU A 62 -9.05 -25.12 35.51
C GLU A 62 -10.20 -24.55 36.33
N SER A 63 -11.44 -24.78 35.91
CA SER A 63 -12.64 -24.46 36.69
C SER A 63 -13.00 -25.65 37.57
N MET A 64 -13.35 -25.39 38.83
CA MET A 64 -13.81 -26.45 39.74
C MET A 64 -15.29 -26.77 39.52
N ASN A 65 -16.11 -25.78 39.16
CA ASN A 65 -17.55 -25.94 39.01
C ASN A 65 -18.07 -25.11 37.82
N PRO A 66 -18.48 -25.76 36.71
CA PRO A 66 -18.27 -27.18 36.39
C PRO A 66 -16.78 -27.53 36.31
N SER A 67 -16.43 -28.80 36.54
CA SER A 67 -15.05 -29.26 36.36
C SER A 67 -14.69 -29.22 34.87
N LEU A 68 -13.76 -28.34 34.52
CA LEU A 68 -13.30 -28.12 33.15
C LEU A 68 -11.85 -27.66 33.16
N THR A 69 -11.04 -28.23 32.28
CA THR A 69 -9.64 -27.81 32.09
C THR A 69 -9.40 -27.44 30.65
N GLU A 70 -8.87 -26.24 30.45
CA GLU A 70 -8.47 -25.71 29.16
C GLU A 70 -6.97 -25.43 29.13
N LEU A 71 -6.37 -25.66 27.96
CA LEU A 71 -4.94 -25.45 27.74
C LEU A 71 -4.74 -24.51 26.55
N ALA A 72 -3.84 -23.56 26.72
CA ALA A 72 -3.33 -22.70 25.66
C ALA A 72 -1.80 -22.78 25.62
N TYR A 73 -1.23 -22.67 24.43
CA TYR A 73 0.22 -22.68 24.24
C TYR A 73 0.70 -21.31 23.79
N VAL A 74 1.75 -20.81 24.43
CA VAL A 74 2.40 -19.54 24.11
C VAL A 74 3.86 -19.81 23.79
N TYR A 75 4.30 -19.31 22.64
CA TYR A 75 5.68 -19.39 22.20
C TYR A 75 6.33 -18.01 22.31
N ILE A 76 7.35 -17.89 23.16
CA ILE A 76 8.10 -16.65 23.38
C ILE A 76 9.49 -16.84 22.82
N ASN A 77 9.83 -16.07 21.79
CA ASN A 77 11.22 -15.91 21.39
C ASN A 77 11.80 -14.78 22.22
N ALA A 78 12.53 -15.12 23.28
CA ALA A 78 13.36 -14.13 23.96
C ALA A 78 14.50 -13.82 22.98
N GLY A 79 14.29 -12.83 22.13
CA GLY A 79 15.29 -12.21 21.27
C GLY A 79 15.32 -10.75 21.65
N THR A 80 16.49 -10.25 22.02
CA THR A 80 16.67 -8.85 22.41
C THR A 80 16.06 -7.91 21.38
N GLY A 81 15.24 -6.96 21.83
CA GLY A 81 14.99 -5.69 21.12
C GLY A 81 16.26 -4.82 21.03
N SER A 82 17.43 -5.42 20.82
CA SER A 82 18.74 -4.79 20.72
C SER A 82 19.47 -5.48 19.57
N ILE A 83 19.68 -4.73 18.48
CA ILE A 83 20.65 -4.86 17.37
C ILE A 83 20.80 -6.25 16.70
N THR A 84 21.02 -7.33 17.45
CA THR A 84 21.17 -8.70 16.95
C THR A 84 19.87 -9.30 16.40
N SER A 85 18.71 -9.07 17.03
CA SER A 85 17.42 -9.54 16.48
C SER A 85 17.03 -8.79 15.20
N ASN A 86 17.31 -7.49 15.12
CA ASN A 86 17.16 -6.73 13.88
C ASN A 86 18.06 -7.28 12.79
N LYS A 87 19.32 -7.63 13.11
CA LYS A 87 20.24 -8.23 12.14
C LYS A 87 19.70 -9.55 11.60
N THR A 88 19.21 -10.46 12.45
CA THR A 88 18.62 -11.73 12.01
C THR A 88 17.37 -11.52 11.15
N ILE A 89 16.46 -10.62 11.56
CA ILE A 89 15.26 -10.29 10.77
C ILE A 89 15.64 -9.72 9.40
N ILE A 90 16.66 -8.84 9.34
CA ILE A 90 17.14 -8.26 8.09
C ILE A 90 17.77 -9.35 7.21
N ILE A 91 18.54 -10.29 7.77
CA ILE A 91 19.11 -11.43 7.02
C ILE A 91 18.00 -12.29 6.41
N GLU A 92 16.98 -12.64 7.19
CA GLU A 92 15.84 -13.43 6.72
C GLU A 92 15.07 -12.70 5.62
N ARG A 93 14.88 -11.38 5.76
CA ARG A 93 14.25 -10.56 4.73
C ARG A 93 15.10 -10.47 3.47
N ILE A 94 16.40 -10.25 3.56
CA ILE A 94 17.31 -10.26 2.40
C ILE A 94 17.24 -11.60 1.67
N LYS A 95 17.22 -12.72 2.42
CA LYS A 95 17.06 -14.05 1.84
C LYS A 95 15.72 -14.19 1.12
N PHE A 96 14.63 -13.76 1.74
CA PHE A 96 13.30 -13.74 1.11
C PHE A 96 13.30 -12.95 -0.21
N VAL A 97 13.94 -11.77 -0.26
CA VAL A 97 14.01 -10.99 -1.51
C VAL A 97 14.81 -11.70 -2.59
N LYS A 98 15.93 -12.33 -2.22
CA LYS A 98 16.73 -13.12 -3.17
C LYS A 98 15.94 -14.29 -3.76
N ASP A 99 15.13 -14.96 -2.94
CA ASP A 99 14.26 -16.03 -3.41
C ASP A 99 13.11 -15.48 -4.27
N LEU A 100 12.52 -14.34 -3.89
CA LEU A 100 11.53 -13.63 -4.71
C LEU A 100 12.08 -13.26 -6.10
N PHE A 101 13.32 -12.80 -6.20
CA PHE A 101 13.94 -12.43 -7.48
C PHE A 101 14.22 -13.64 -8.38
N LYS A 102 14.53 -14.81 -7.80
CA LYS A 102 14.68 -16.05 -8.58
C LYS A 102 13.35 -16.48 -9.19
N GLU A 103 12.26 -16.31 -8.45
CA GLU A 103 10.91 -16.63 -8.92
C GLU A 103 10.37 -15.58 -9.92
N ASN A 104 10.93 -14.37 -9.94
CA ASN A 104 10.48 -13.25 -10.77
C ASN A 104 11.65 -12.61 -11.53
N PRO A 105 12.01 -13.10 -12.74
CA PRO A 105 13.16 -12.62 -13.52
C PRO A 105 13.15 -11.12 -13.83
N GLU A 106 11.97 -10.50 -13.91
CA GLU A 106 11.79 -9.05 -14.06
C GLU A 106 12.41 -8.24 -12.92
N CYS A 107 12.63 -8.84 -11.75
CA CYS A 107 13.21 -8.17 -10.60
C CYS A 107 14.74 -8.28 -10.55
N LEU A 108 15.38 -8.96 -11.51
CA LEU A 108 16.84 -9.16 -11.52
C LEU A 108 17.64 -7.85 -11.55
N GLU A 109 17.10 -6.78 -12.11
CA GLU A 109 17.73 -5.45 -12.13
C GLU A 109 17.85 -4.84 -10.73
N LEU A 110 17.05 -5.28 -9.76
CA LEU A 110 17.06 -4.79 -8.38
C LEU A 110 18.13 -5.47 -7.51
N ASN A 111 18.91 -6.41 -8.08
CA ASN A 111 19.99 -7.10 -7.36
C ASN A 111 21.03 -6.14 -6.76
N GLU A 112 21.30 -5.03 -7.44
CA GLU A 112 22.27 -4.04 -6.94
C GLU A 112 21.79 -3.39 -5.62
N ILE A 113 20.48 -3.17 -5.46
CA ILE A 113 19.89 -2.65 -4.23
C ILE A 113 20.05 -3.65 -3.09
N ILE A 114 19.85 -4.94 -3.37
CA ILE A 114 20.04 -6.00 -2.37
C ILE A 114 21.51 -6.18 -2.00
N LYS A 115 22.43 -6.04 -2.96
CA LYS A 115 23.86 -6.03 -2.66
C LYS A 115 24.24 -4.88 -1.72
N GLN A 116 23.73 -3.67 -1.97
CA GLN A 116 23.93 -2.53 -1.07
C GLN A 116 23.30 -2.75 0.32
N ALA A 117 22.20 -3.50 0.41
CA ALA A 117 21.59 -3.87 1.68
C ALA A 117 22.50 -4.83 2.47
N GLU A 118 23.12 -5.81 1.80
CA GLU A 118 24.10 -6.73 2.41
C GLU A 118 25.38 -6.01 2.86
N GLU A 119 25.90 -5.10 2.04
CA GLU A 119 27.04 -4.25 2.41
C GLU A 119 26.71 -3.40 3.65
N SER A 120 25.56 -2.73 3.64
CA SER A 120 25.09 -1.94 4.79
C SER A 120 24.90 -2.79 6.05
N LEU A 121 24.45 -4.04 5.90
CA LEU A 121 24.32 -4.99 7.01
C LEU A 121 25.69 -5.39 7.57
N SER A 122 26.67 -5.63 6.70
CA SER A 122 28.03 -6.01 7.08
C SER A 122 28.74 -4.90 7.86
N GLU A 123 28.43 -3.65 7.52
CA GLU A 123 28.93 -2.44 8.19
C GLU A 123 28.14 -2.08 9.46
N GLY A 124 27.16 -2.90 9.86
CA GLY A 124 26.34 -2.65 11.06
C GLY A 124 25.28 -1.56 10.91
N ARG A 125 25.05 -1.03 9.69
CA ARG A 125 24.03 -0.01 9.39
C ARG A 125 22.65 -0.65 9.21
N LEU A 126 22.07 -1.14 10.30
CA LEU A 126 20.84 -1.96 10.29
C LEU A 126 19.63 -1.24 9.68
N GLU A 127 19.37 0.01 10.06
CA GLU A 127 18.24 0.78 9.52
C GLU A 127 18.35 0.97 8.00
N LYS A 128 19.56 1.29 7.52
CA LYS A 128 19.83 1.46 6.09
C LYS A 128 19.63 0.14 5.34
N SER A 129 20.14 -0.97 5.88
CA SER A 129 19.97 -2.30 5.30
C SER A 129 18.49 -2.70 5.21
N MET A 130 17.71 -2.44 6.28
CA MET A 130 16.27 -2.68 6.31
C MET A 130 15.53 -1.84 5.27
N ALA A 131 15.85 -0.54 5.17
CA ALA A 131 15.23 0.37 4.21
C ALA A 131 15.52 -0.04 2.75
N LEU A 132 16.76 -0.43 2.44
CA LEU A 132 17.14 -0.93 1.11
C LEU A 132 16.43 -2.23 0.76
N THR A 133 16.33 -3.16 1.72
CA THR A 133 15.61 -4.43 1.55
C THR A 133 14.12 -4.19 1.28
N GLU A 134 13.48 -3.30 2.04
CA GLU A 134 12.07 -2.95 1.84
C GLU A 134 11.83 -2.22 0.51
N THR A 135 12.77 -1.36 0.09
CA THR A 135 12.72 -0.69 -1.21
C THR A 135 12.75 -1.72 -2.34
N ALA A 136 13.62 -2.73 -2.24
CA ALA A 136 13.73 -3.80 -3.22
C ALA A 136 12.46 -4.68 -3.30
N ILE A 137 11.83 -4.99 -2.16
CA ILE A 137 10.54 -5.71 -2.11
C ILE A 137 9.46 -4.93 -2.85
N ASN A 138 9.30 -3.65 -2.51
CA ASN A 138 8.23 -2.83 -3.06
C ASN A 138 8.43 -2.56 -4.55
N ALA A 139 9.67 -2.27 -4.98
CA ALA A 139 9.98 -2.12 -6.40
C ALA A 139 9.68 -3.40 -7.20
N CYS A 140 10.04 -4.57 -6.67
CA CYS A 140 9.74 -5.84 -7.34
C CYS A 140 8.23 -6.10 -7.42
N LYS A 141 7.50 -5.83 -6.34
CA LYS A 141 6.03 -5.91 -6.32
C LYS A 141 5.41 -5.00 -7.38
N ASP A 142 5.91 -3.78 -7.53
CA ASP A 142 5.42 -2.84 -8.53
C ASP A 142 5.70 -3.33 -9.96
N LEU A 143 6.88 -3.91 -10.22
CA LEU A 143 7.22 -4.50 -11.51
C LEU A 143 6.31 -5.69 -11.86
N VAL A 144 6.15 -6.62 -10.92
CA VAL A 144 5.30 -7.81 -11.08
C VAL A 144 3.83 -7.40 -11.29
N THR A 145 3.34 -6.41 -10.56
CA THR A 145 1.94 -5.94 -10.68
C THR A 145 1.70 -5.01 -11.86
N SER A 146 2.75 -4.41 -12.43
CA SER A 146 2.66 -3.59 -13.65
C SER A 146 2.74 -4.44 -14.92
N LYS A 147 3.30 -5.65 -14.84
CA LYS A 147 3.24 -6.65 -15.91
C LYS A 147 1.76 -6.99 -16.21
N GLY A 148 1.31 -6.65 -17.42
CA GLY A 148 -0.08 -6.87 -17.87
C GLY A 148 -1.02 -5.68 -17.64
N LYS A 149 -0.62 -4.65 -16.88
CA LYS A 149 -1.28 -3.36 -16.94
C LYS A 149 -0.77 -2.64 -18.17
N ILE A 150 -1.43 -2.88 -19.30
CA ILE A 150 -1.38 -1.94 -20.43
C ILE A 150 -1.62 -0.58 -19.79
N LEU A 151 -0.68 0.35 -19.92
CA LEU A 151 -0.94 1.75 -19.66
C LEU A 151 -2.17 2.08 -20.52
N LYS A 152 -3.35 2.07 -19.90
CA LYS A 152 -4.46 2.87 -20.38
C LYS A 152 -3.94 4.28 -20.19
N ILE A 153 -3.16 4.74 -21.17
CA ILE A 153 -3.19 6.14 -21.58
C ILE A 153 -4.68 6.44 -21.51
N PRO A 154 -5.15 7.35 -20.63
CA PRO A 154 -6.54 7.73 -20.65
C PRO A 154 -6.75 8.24 -22.08
N GLY A 155 -7.25 7.35 -22.94
CA GLY A 155 -7.55 7.65 -24.31
C GLY A 155 -8.55 8.77 -24.16
N LYS A 156 -8.14 9.97 -24.61
CA LYS A 156 -8.97 11.18 -24.59
C LYS A 156 -10.39 10.72 -24.78
N ALA A 157 -11.24 10.94 -23.76
CA ALA A 157 -12.59 10.40 -23.75
C ALA A 157 -13.17 10.59 -25.15
N PRO A 158 -13.61 9.51 -25.83
CA PRO A 158 -13.99 9.63 -27.24
C PRO A 158 -15.03 10.74 -27.31
N TYR A 159 -14.74 11.77 -28.12
CA TYR A 159 -15.64 12.90 -28.29
C TYR A 159 -17.04 12.35 -28.50
N THR A 160 -17.97 12.76 -27.66
CA THR A 160 -19.35 12.31 -27.84
C THR A 160 -19.81 12.80 -29.22
N LYS A 161 -20.70 12.05 -29.88
CA LYS A 161 -21.24 12.48 -31.19
C LYS A 161 -21.76 13.93 -31.13
N ALA A 162 -22.31 14.33 -29.99
CA ALA A 162 -22.75 15.70 -29.69
C ALA A 162 -21.60 16.74 -29.72
N GLN A 163 -20.45 16.44 -29.12
CA GLN A 163 -19.28 17.33 -29.13
C GLN A 163 -18.69 17.47 -30.54
N PHE A 164 -18.64 16.38 -31.31
CA PHE A 164 -18.16 16.42 -32.70
C PHE A 164 -19.11 17.22 -33.61
N THR A 165 -20.43 17.05 -33.47
CA THR A 165 -21.42 17.85 -34.22
C THR A 165 -21.36 19.33 -33.86
N ALA A 166 -21.14 19.67 -32.58
CA ALA A 166 -21.01 21.06 -32.15
C ALA A 166 -19.75 21.74 -32.74
N PHE A 167 -18.64 21.01 -32.81
CA PHE A 167 -17.39 21.52 -33.38
C PHE A 167 -17.49 21.80 -34.88
N ILE A 168 -18.09 20.87 -35.64
CA ILE A 168 -18.33 21.05 -37.09
C ILE A 168 -19.28 22.22 -37.34
N ALA A 169 -20.34 22.36 -36.54
CA ALA A 169 -21.26 23.49 -36.64
C ALA A 169 -20.53 24.83 -36.41
N ALA A 170 -19.69 24.93 -35.38
CA ALA A 170 -18.93 26.14 -35.07
C ALA A 170 -17.97 26.54 -36.22
N ILE A 171 -17.25 25.57 -36.79
CA ILE A 171 -16.34 25.82 -37.93
C ILE A 171 -17.13 26.29 -39.16
N SER A 172 -18.26 25.67 -39.45
CA SER A 172 -19.08 26.05 -40.61
C SER A 172 -19.57 27.51 -40.54
N ILE A 173 -19.99 27.96 -39.34
CA ILE A 173 -20.41 29.35 -39.10
C ILE A 173 -19.24 30.32 -39.30
N LEU A 174 -18.04 29.92 -38.86
CA LEU A 174 -16.84 30.76 -38.96
C LEU A 174 -16.38 30.90 -40.42
N ILE A 175 -16.46 29.84 -41.23
CA ILE A 175 -16.16 29.90 -42.66
C ILE A 175 -17.18 30.80 -43.40
N ILE A 176 -18.47 30.67 -43.08
CA ILE A 176 -19.53 31.49 -43.69
C ILE A 176 -19.33 32.97 -43.33
N SER A 177 -18.97 33.29 -42.08
CA SER A 177 -18.73 34.67 -41.67
C SER A 177 -17.51 35.28 -42.36
N ILE A 178 -16.40 34.54 -42.47
CA ILE A 178 -15.19 35.00 -43.17
C ILE A 178 -15.48 35.22 -44.67
N THR A 179 -16.12 34.26 -45.33
CA THR A 179 -16.43 34.37 -46.76
C THR A 179 -17.38 35.53 -47.06
N SER A 180 -18.37 35.76 -46.20
CA SER A 180 -19.27 36.93 -46.29
C SER A 180 -18.52 38.26 -46.13
N LEU A 181 -17.62 38.36 -45.13
CA LEU A 181 -16.80 39.55 -44.92
C LEU A 181 -15.86 39.83 -46.08
N LEU A 182 -15.21 38.79 -46.63
CA LEU A 182 -14.34 38.91 -47.80
C LEU A 182 -15.14 39.33 -49.05
N TRP A 183 -16.33 38.77 -49.24
CA TRP A 183 -17.22 39.16 -50.34
C TRP A 183 -17.65 40.62 -50.20
N HIS A 184 -18.03 41.05 -49.01
CA HIS A 184 -18.42 42.43 -48.73
C HIS A 184 -17.25 43.41 -48.96
N ALA A 185 -16.05 43.07 -48.49
CA ALA A 185 -14.83 43.85 -48.74
C ALA A 185 -14.47 43.93 -50.23
N TYR A 186 -14.64 42.83 -50.97
CA TYR A 186 -14.43 42.81 -52.41
C TYR A 186 -15.44 43.70 -53.15
N TYR A 187 -16.72 43.60 -52.79
CA TYR A 187 -17.79 44.36 -53.44
C TYR A 187 -17.66 45.88 -53.16
N THR A 188 -17.34 46.26 -51.92
CA THR A 188 -17.11 47.67 -51.55
C THR A 188 -15.89 48.28 -52.25
N LYS A 189 -14.78 47.52 -52.39
CA LYS A 189 -13.62 47.95 -53.19
C LYS A 189 -13.97 48.12 -54.67
N LYS A 190 -14.77 47.21 -55.26
CA LYS A 190 -15.22 47.31 -56.66
C LYS A 190 -16.12 48.52 -56.90
N GLN A 191 -17.01 48.84 -55.96
CA GLN A 191 -17.85 50.03 -56.00
C GLN A 191 -17.03 51.33 -55.91
N ARG A 192 -16.00 51.39 -55.04
CA ARG A 192 -15.06 52.53 -54.97
C ARG A 192 -14.33 52.77 -56.30
N LYS A 193 -13.77 51.73 -56.91
CA LYS A 193 -13.09 51.85 -58.22
C LYS A 193 -14.02 52.31 -59.35
N LYS A 194 -15.29 51.90 -59.34
CA LYS A 194 -16.29 52.41 -60.30
C LYS A 194 -16.58 53.90 -60.09
N LYS A 195 -16.74 54.36 -58.84
CA LYS A 195 -16.96 55.79 -58.54
C LYS A 195 -15.75 56.66 -58.93
N GLU A 196 -14.53 56.22 -58.67
CA GLU A 196 -13.31 56.94 -59.07
C GLU A 196 -13.18 57.07 -60.60
N LYS A 197 -13.47 56.00 -61.36
CA LYS A 197 -13.49 56.06 -62.83
C LYS A 197 -14.54 57.06 -63.35
N VAL A 198 -15.75 57.08 -62.77
CA VAL A 198 -16.79 58.04 -63.16
C VAL A 198 -16.38 59.49 -62.87
N ILE A 199 -15.70 59.76 -61.74
CA ILE A 199 -15.19 61.09 -61.40
C ILE A 199 -14.07 61.53 -62.37
N MET A 200 -13.13 60.63 -62.70
CA MET A 200 -12.05 60.91 -63.68
C MET A 200 -12.61 61.23 -65.07
N PHE A 201 -13.60 60.45 -65.56
CA PHE A 201 -14.24 60.71 -66.85
C PHE A 201 -15.01 62.05 -66.88
N LYS A 202 -15.58 62.51 -65.76
CA LYS A 202 -16.21 63.84 -65.69
C LYS A 202 -15.20 64.98 -65.73
N LYS A 203 -14.00 64.82 -65.16
CA LYS A 203 -12.93 65.84 -65.19
C LYS A 203 -12.29 66.03 -66.57
N LEU A 204 -12.34 65.04 -67.45
CA LEU A 204 -11.79 65.12 -68.82
C LEU A 204 -12.74 65.77 -69.83
N LYS A 205 -13.96 66.13 -69.43
CA LYS A 205 -15.02 66.67 -70.31
C LYS A 205 -15.29 68.18 -70.13
N HIS A 206 -14.54 68.84 -69.25
CA HIS A 206 -14.52 70.29 -69.05
C HIS A 206 -13.11 70.80 -69.29
#